data_AF-A0A4R7WBG6-F1
#
_entry.id   AF-A0A4R7WBG6-F1
#
_cell.length_a   1.000
_cell.length_b   1.000
_cell.length_c   1.000
_cell.angle_alpha   90.00
_cell.angle_beta   90.00
_cell.angle_gamma   90.00
#
_symmetry.space_group_name_H-M   'P 1'
#
loop_
_entity.id
_entity.type
_entity.pdbx_description
1 polymer ?
#
loop_
_entity_poly.entity_id
_entity_poly.type
_entity_poly.pdbx_seq_one_letter_code
_entity_poly.pdbx_strand_id
1 'polypeptide(L)'
;MVLAVGVIFPILYAPESLLFARQFPAQIRYSGISVSVQMAGVLGGGFAPMIATQLLTMGDGNPHYVIVYLIGMALIALICTALMKRDPPRHRAL
;
A
#
# COMPACT_ATOMS: atom_id res chain seq x y z
N MET A 1 5.67 7.78 20.02
CA MET A 1 5.08 6.46 19.71
C MET A 1 3.55 6.48 19.71
N VAL A 2 2.90 6.93 20.79
CA VAL A 2 1.43 6.89 20.94
C VAL A 2 0.67 7.69 19.85
N LEU A 3 1.11 8.89 19.50
CA LEU A 3 0.45 9.68 18.43
C LEU A 3 0.66 9.06 17.04
N ALA A 4 1.87 8.61 16.74
CA ALA A 4 2.20 8.02 15.44
C ALA A 4 1.47 6.69 15.21
N VAL A 5 1.54 5.77 16.18
CA VAL A 5 0.96 4.43 16.05
C VAL A 5 -0.52 4.40 16.44
N GLY A 6 -0.92 5.19 17.44
CA GLY A 6 -2.29 5.17 17.96
C GLY A 6 -3.27 6.07 17.21
N VAL A 7 -2.78 7.08 16.47
CA VAL A 7 -3.66 8.02 15.74
C VAL A 7 -3.37 8.02 14.26
N ILE A 8 -2.13 8.28 13.86
CA ILE A 8 -1.78 8.47 12.45
C ILE A 8 -1.90 7.15 11.68
N PHE A 9 -1.33 6.07 12.22
CA PHE A 9 -1.37 4.75 11.59
C PHE A 9 -2.80 4.23 11.33
N PRO A 10 -3.72 4.20 12.31
CA PRO A 10 -5.08 3.71 12.06
C PRO A 10 -5.88 4.59 11.10
N ILE A 11 -5.67 5.91 11.08
CA ILE A 11 -6.33 6.80 10.09
C ILE A 11 -5.94 6.42 8.66
N LEU A 12 -4.67 6.07 8.45
CA LEU A 12 -4.16 5.65 7.14
C LEU A 12 -4.61 4.22 6.78
N TYR A 13 -4.63 3.31 7.76
CA TYR A 13 -4.89 1.89 7.53
C TYR A 13 -6.39 1.51 7.50
N ALA A 14 -7.25 2.29 8.19
CA ALA A 14 -8.70 2.06 8.22
C ALA A 14 -9.34 2.02 6.81
N PRO A 15 -9.13 3.01 5.92
CA PRO A 15 -9.73 2.97 4.58
C PRO A 15 -9.19 1.80 3.73
N GLU A 16 -7.94 1.40 3.94
CA GLU A 16 -7.30 0.29 3.22
C GLU A 16 -8.01 -1.04 3.49
N SER A 17 -8.36 -1.31 4.76
CA SER A 17 -9.07 -2.54 5.16
C SER A 17 -10.46 -2.69 4.50
N LEU A 18 -11.20 -1.59 4.38
CA LEU A 18 -12.51 -1.58 3.73
C LEU A 18 -12.38 -1.80 2.22
N LEU A 19 -11.35 -1.22 1.61
CA LEU A 19 -11.06 -1.38 0.20
C LEU A 19 -10.76 -2.84 -0.14
N PHE A 20 -9.89 -3.49 0.63
CA PHE A 20 -9.56 -4.90 0.43
C PHE A 20 -10.79 -5.80 0.61
N ALA A 21 -11.66 -5.51 1.58
CA ALA A 21 -12.88 -6.26 1.77
C ALA A 21 -13.85 -6.17 0.57
N ARG A 22 -13.82 -5.08 -0.21
CA ARG A 22 -14.68 -4.91 -1.38
C ARG A 22 -14.14 -5.58 -2.65
N GLN A 23 -12.81 -5.73 -2.75
CA GLN A 23 -12.16 -6.32 -3.92
C GLN A 23 -12.33 -7.83 -4.05
N PHE A 24 -12.69 -8.53 -2.97
CA PHE A 24 -12.88 -9.97 -2.97
C PHE A 24 -14.32 -10.37 -2.59
N PRO A 25 -14.93 -11.33 -3.30
CA PRO A 25 -16.24 -11.86 -2.95
C PRO A 25 -16.21 -12.53 -1.56
N ALA A 26 -17.33 -12.46 -0.84
CA ALA A 26 -17.39 -12.80 0.59
C ALA A 26 -16.87 -14.21 0.92
N GLN A 27 -17.08 -15.19 0.03
CA GLN A 27 -16.71 -16.59 0.22
C GLN A 27 -15.18 -16.82 0.27
N ILE A 28 -14.38 -15.98 -0.39
CA ILE A 28 -12.91 -16.14 -0.48
C ILE A 28 -12.14 -14.92 0.04
N ARG A 29 -12.84 -13.94 0.63
CA ARG A 29 -12.27 -12.66 1.03
C ARG A 29 -11.08 -12.79 1.97
N TYR A 30 -11.19 -13.62 2.99
CA TYR A 30 -10.11 -13.79 3.97
C TYR A 30 -8.84 -14.36 3.31
N SER A 31 -8.98 -15.44 2.54
CA SER A 31 -7.86 -16.09 1.84
C SER A 31 -7.27 -15.19 0.75
N GLY A 32 -8.11 -14.50 -0.03
CA GLY A 32 -7.67 -13.57 -1.07
C GLY A 32 -6.87 -12.39 -0.51
N ILE A 33 -7.38 -11.77 0.57
CA ILE A 33 -6.67 -10.69 1.26
C ILE A 33 -5.34 -11.20 1.83
N SER A 34 -5.33 -12.33 2.52
CA SER A 34 -4.10 -12.90 3.10
C SER A 34 -3.02 -13.14 2.05
N VAL A 35 -3.36 -13.76 0.92
CA VAL A 35 -2.40 -13.98 -0.18
C VAL A 35 -1.88 -12.66 -0.73
N SER A 36 -2.75 -11.68 -0.96
CA SER A 36 -2.34 -10.36 -1.46
C SER A 36 -1.42 -9.61 -0.49
N VAL A 37 -1.70 -9.66 0.81
CA VAL A 37 -0.89 -9.01 1.86
C VAL A 37 0.47 -9.71 2.00
N GLN A 38 0.53 -11.03 1.92
CA GLN A 38 1.81 -11.74 1.97
C GLN A 38 2.68 -11.42 0.74
N MET A 39 2.07 -11.40 -0.45
CA MET A 39 2.79 -11.04 -1.68
C MET A 39 3.29 -9.59 -1.63
N ALA A 40 2.43 -8.66 -1.19
CA ALA A 40 2.80 -7.27 -0.96
C ALA A 40 3.87 -7.12 0.13
N GLY A 41 3.82 -7.95 1.18
CA GLY A 41 4.82 -7.99 2.25
C GLY A 41 6.19 -8.44 1.78
N VAL A 42 6.27 -9.43 0.89
CA VAL A 42 7.56 -9.84 0.28
C VAL A 42 8.14 -8.72 -0.58
N LEU A 43 7.30 -8.11 -1.44
CA LEU A 43 7.74 -7.05 -2.35
C LEU A 43 8.08 -5.74 -1.62
N GLY A 44 7.21 -5.29 -0.72
CA GLY A 44 7.35 -4.04 0.01
C GLY A 44 8.25 -4.14 1.25
N GLY A 45 8.18 -5.25 1.98
CA GLY A 45 8.96 -5.45 3.20
C GLY A 45 10.37 -6.01 2.95
N GLY A 46 10.55 -6.84 1.92
CA GLY A 46 11.84 -7.47 1.60
C GLY A 46 12.59 -6.75 0.48
N PHE A 47 11.99 -6.65 -0.70
CA PHE A 47 12.69 -6.10 -1.87
C PHE A 47 12.88 -4.59 -1.81
N ALA A 48 11.92 -3.83 -1.30
CA ALA A 48 12.04 -2.37 -1.23
C ALA A 48 13.26 -1.87 -0.43
N PRO A 49 13.55 -2.35 0.80
CA PRO A 49 14.74 -1.92 1.52
C PRO A 49 16.05 -2.39 0.87
N MET A 50 16.06 -3.55 0.20
CA MET A 50 17.23 -4.01 -0.57
C MET A 50 17.52 -3.06 -1.73
N ILE A 51 16.51 -2.71 -2.52
CA ILE A 51 16.63 -1.76 -3.64
C ILE A 51 17.04 -0.39 -3.11
N ALA A 52 16.39 0.12 -2.06
CA ALA A 52 16.72 1.41 -1.47
C ALA A 52 18.17 1.45 -0.96
N THR A 53 18.64 0.38 -0.31
CA THR A 53 20.02 0.29 0.18
C THR A 53 21.02 0.26 -0.96
N GLN A 54 20.76 -0.53 -2.01
CA GLN A 54 21.62 -0.57 -3.20
C GLN A 54 21.66 0.78 -3.92
N LEU A 55 20.53 1.48 -3.98
CA LEU A 55 20.43 2.78 -4.62
C LEU A 55 21.12 3.88 -3.79
N LEU A 56 21.12 3.74 -2.46
CA LEU A 56 21.85 4.60 -1.55
C LEU A 56 23.37 4.41 -1.67
N THR A 57 23.85 3.16 -1.82
CA THR A 57 25.28 2.89 -2.03
C THR A 57 25.77 3.37 -3.40
N MET A 58 24.94 3.27 -4.45
CA MET A 58 25.23 3.86 -5.77
C MET A 58 25.34 5.39 -5.73
N GLY A 59 24.64 6.04 -4.80
CA GLY A 59 24.70 7.48 -4.60
C GLY A 59 25.84 7.97 -3.71
N ASP A 60 26.78 7.10 -3.30
CA ASP A 60 27.82 7.43 -2.31
C ASP A 60 27.24 7.96 -0.99
N GLY A 61 26.10 7.39 -0.56
CA GLY A 61 25.35 7.85 0.62
C GLY A 61 24.38 9.01 0.36
N ASN A 62 24.29 9.51 -0.88
CA ASN A 62 23.32 10.54 -1.23
C ASN A 62 21.88 9.97 -1.36
N PRO A 63 20.91 10.46 -0.57
CA PRO A 63 19.54 9.93 -0.55
C PRO A 63 18.70 10.33 -1.77
N HIS A 64 19.20 11.18 -2.68
CA HIS A 64 18.42 11.64 -3.83
C HIS A 64 17.83 10.50 -4.66
N TYR A 65 18.58 9.43 -4.91
CA TYR A 65 18.05 8.31 -5.68
C TYR A 65 16.95 7.55 -4.94
N VAL A 66 17.07 7.40 -3.62
CA VAL A 66 16.02 6.77 -2.78
C VAL A 66 14.75 7.61 -2.80
N ILE A 67 14.87 8.95 -2.75
CA ILE A 67 13.73 9.87 -2.85
C ILE A 67 13.03 9.70 -4.21
N VAL A 68 13.78 9.66 -5.31
CA VAL A 68 13.21 9.45 -6.65
C VAL A 68 12.49 8.09 -6.75
N TYR A 69 13.08 7.03 -6.18
CA TYR A 69 12.44 5.72 -6.10
C TYR A 69 11.10 5.77 -5.35
N LEU A 70 11.05 6.43 -4.18
CA LEU A 70 9.83 6.56 -3.39
C LEU A 70 8.76 7.40 -4.11
N ILE A 71 9.15 8.48 -4.79
CA ILE A 71 8.23 9.27 -5.62
C ILE A 71 7.68 8.41 -6.76
N GLY A 72 8.52 7.62 -7.44
CA GLY A 72 8.09 6.68 -8.48
C GLY A 72 7.06 5.68 -7.97
N MET A 73 7.31 5.08 -6.80
CA MET A 73 6.37 4.15 -6.15
C MET A 73 5.05 4.83 -5.77
N ALA A 74 5.10 6.08 -5.28
CA ALA A 74 3.90 6.86 -4.97
C ALA A 74 3.07 7.17 -6.23
N LEU A 75 3.72 7.48 -7.35
CA LEU A 75 3.02 7.69 -8.63
C LEU A 75 2.37 6.41 -9.13
N ILE A 76 3.06 5.26 -9.04
CA ILE A 76 2.48 3.96 -9.39
C ILE A 76 1.24 3.68 -8.54
N ALA A 77 1.32 3.87 -7.22
CA ALA A 77 0.18 3.69 -6.31
C ALA A 77 -1.00 4.63 -6.66
N LEU A 78 -0.69 5.88 -7.02
CA LEU A 78 -1.69 6.86 -7.43
C LEU A 78 -2.38 6.44 -8.73
N ILE A 79 -1.63 5.99 -9.74
CA ILE A 79 -2.17 5.52 -11.01
C ILE A 79 -3.04 4.28 -10.80
N CYS A 80 -2.57 3.29 -10.04
CA CYS A 80 -3.34 2.08 -9.71
C CYS A 80 -4.66 2.43 -9.01
N THR A 81 -4.61 3.36 -8.05
CA THR A 81 -5.80 3.82 -7.33
C THR A 81 -6.76 4.60 -8.24
N ALA A 82 -6.23 5.41 -9.16
CA ALA A 82 -7.03 6.16 -10.13
C ALA A 82 -7.73 5.26 -11.16
N LEU A 83 -7.08 4.16 -11.56
CA LEU A 83 -7.64 3.15 -12.47
C LEU A 83 -8.63 2.20 -11.78
N MET A 84 -8.62 2.15 -10.45
CA MET A 84 -9.52 1.30 -9.69
C MET A 84 -10.97 1.76 -9.87
N LYS A 85 -11.84 0.84 -10.28
CA LYS A 85 -13.23 1.14 -10.61
C LYS A 85 -13.96 1.63 -9.35
N ARG A 86 -14.54 2.83 -9.43
CA ARG A 86 -15.32 3.41 -8.32
C ARG A 86 -16.57 2.56 -8.07
N ASP A 87 -16.87 2.33 -6.79
CA ASP A 87 -18.10 1.66 -6.36
C ASP A 87 -19.34 2.41 -6.89
N PRO A 88 -20.37 1.70 -7.38
CA PRO A 88 -21.69 2.30 -7.58
C PRO A 88 -22.20 2.91 -6.27
N PRO A 89 -22.93 4.04 -6.31
CA PRO A 89 -23.50 4.64 -5.12
C PRO A 89 -24.36 3.61 -4.39
N ARG A 90 -24.00 3.38 -3.13
CA ARG A 90 -24.66 2.45 -2.21
C ARG A 90 -26.15 2.83 -2.14
N HIS A 91 -27.02 2.01 -2.73
CA HIS A 91 -28.46 2.14 -2.50
C HIS A 91 -28.68 2.14 -0.99
N ARG A 92 -29.21 3.25 -0.46
CA ARG A 92 -29.75 3.34 0.90
C ARG A 92 -30.71 2.17 1.07
N ALA A 93 -30.29 1.14 1.80
CA ALA A 93 -31.23 0.21 2.40
C ALA A 93 -31.92 0.97 3.53
N LEU A 94 -33.09 1.54 3.18
CA LEU A 94 -34.19 1.79 4.10
C LEU A 94 -34.82 0.44 4.46
#